data_AF-R0K504-F1
#
_entry.id   AF-R0K504-F1
#
_cell.length_a   1.000
_cell.length_b   1.000
_cell.length_c   1.000
_cell.angle_alpha   90.00
_cell.angle_beta   90.00
_cell.angle_gamma   90.00
#
_symmetry.space_group_name_H-M   'P 1'
#
loop_
_entity.id
_entity.type
_entity.pdbx_description
1 polymer ?
#
loop_
_entity_poly.entity_id
_entity_poly.type
_entity_poly.pdbx_seq_one_letter_code
_entity_poly.pdbx_strand_id
1 'polypeptide(L)'
;MSDSKNEDLPKDHKDLLNSHSHVLDVNAPAFNPRSTPIQNPVQENATENNHNNTGTPHLPPPAGADPDLWKVLCSGPQTIDITTERNQSPPSHPHFLRDITCSPTTWHTTVLPWILTLTFRLNSTTDIFHFTSMLRVPSLSSLQTCITALDLRGFHWFTGIGGNRVANPYVELATHLPALRALRFSLHAAGVTVSRWSEKRAVELEATDAVLARRRRIMRCSEVWEKYGIGGLLRCEVLEWIGIVYVESEIVNAFSAPWDPEGVVTAVGEALVDGFRRGGREVSVEVLRE
;
A
#
# COMPACT_ATOMS: atom_id res chain seq x y z
N MET A 1 9.63 -15.95 69.25
CA MET A 1 8.52 -14.97 69.22
C MET A 1 9.12 -13.67 68.70
N SER A 2 9.08 -13.33 67.41
CA SER A 2 8.13 -13.71 66.37
C SER A 2 8.81 -13.76 65.01
N ASP A 3 8.24 -14.62 64.16
CA ASP A 3 8.79 -15.11 62.90
C ASP A 3 8.87 -14.09 61.77
N SER A 4 9.84 -14.37 60.90
CA SER A 4 10.02 -13.82 59.56
C SER A 4 8.83 -14.10 58.64
N LYS A 5 8.49 -13.14 57.77
CA LYS A 5 7.91 -13.41 56.46
C LYS A 5 8.59 -12.53 55.41
N ASN A 6 9.58 -13.13 54.73
CA ASN A 6 10.02 -12.73 53.40
C ASN A 6 8.94 -13.22 52.43
N GLU A 7 8.33 -12.30 51.68
CA GLU A 7 7.53 -12.66 50.51
C GLU A 7 8.40 -12.51 49.26
N ASP A 8 8.63 -13.66 48.62
CA ASP A 8 9.28 -13.81 47.33
C ASP A 8 8.45 -13.14 46.23
N LEU A 9 9.08 -12.19 45.52
CA LEU A 9 8.58 -11.65 44.26
C LEU A 9 8.92 -12.61 43.11
N PRO A 10 7.98 -12.96 42.22
CA PRO A 10 8.27 -13.81 41.08
C PRO A 10 9.18 -13.06 40.09
N LYS A 11 10.39 -13.59 39.88
CA LYS A 11 11.16 -13.39 38.67
C LYS A 11 10.49 -14.20 37.58
N ASP A 12 9.86 -13.56 36.60
CA ASP A 12 9.72 -14.03 35.22
C ASP A 12 8.87 -13.03 34.44
N HIS A 13 9.52 -12.15 33.67
CA HIS A 13 8.97 -11.47 32.49
C HIS A 13 10.09 -10.66 31.82
N LYS A 14 11.12 -11.37 31.33
CA LYS A 14 12.13 -10.82 30.44
C LYS A 14 12.35 -11.80 29.30
N ASP A 15 11.34 -11.99 28.45
CA ASP A 15 11.46 -12.68 27.15
C ASP A 15 10.21 -12.43 26.28
N LEU A 16 9.91 -11.18 25.94
CA LEU A 16 8.87 -10.85 24.94
C LEU A 16 9.20 -9.58 24.14
N LEU A 17 10.46 -9.40 23.71
CA LEU A 17 10.84 -8.29 22.83
C LEU A 17 11.76 -8.66 21.66
N ASN A 18 11.94 -9.95 21.37
CA ASN A 18 12.71 -10.39 20.20
C ASN A 18 12.05 -11.61 19.55
N SER A 19 11.05 -11.37 18.72
CA SER A 19 10.74 -12.16 17.52
C SER A 19 9.52 -11.53 16.88
N HIS A 20 9.58 -11.28 15.57
CA HIS A 20 8.49 -11.32 14.60
C HIS A 20 8.93 -10.53 13.37
N SER A 21 9.94 -11.06 12.67
CA SER A 21 10.00 -10.92 11.21
C SER A 21 8.97 -11.89 10.64
N HIS A 22 7.70 -11.48 10.67
CA HIS A 22 6.63 -12.25 10.03
C HIS A 22 6.82 -12.12 8.52
N VAL A 23 7.19 -13.23 7.88
CA VAL A 23 7.06 -13.42 6.44
C VAL A 23 5.57 -13.37 6.15
N LEU A 24 5.10 -12.27 5.55
CA LEU A 24 3.74 -12.15 5.04
C LEU A 24 3.61 -13.14 3.87
N ASP A 25 2.60 -13.99 3.93
CA ASP A 25 2.27 -14.94 2.88
C ASP A 25 1.73 -14.17 1.66
N VAL A 26 2.52 -14.14 0.58
CA VAL A 26 2.30 -13.28 -0.59
C VAL A 26 1.42 -14.01 -1.60
N ASN A 27 0.12 -14.14 -1.32
CA ASN A 27 -0.87 -14.60 -2.30
C ASN A 27 -2.15 -13.76 -2.22
N ALA A 28 -2.03 -12.47 -2.53
CA ALA A 28 -3.20 -11.67 -2.89
C ALA A 28 -3.56 -11.95 -4.37
N PRO A 29 -4.85 -12.14 -4.73
CA PRO A 29 -5.24 -12.42 -6.10
C PRO A 29 -4.80 -11.28 -7.05
N ALA A 30 -4.27 -11.66 -8.21
CA ALA A 30 -3.90 -10.74 -9.27
C ALA A 30 -5.14 -9.93 -9.71
N PHE A 31 -5.11 -8.62 -9.53
CA PHE A 31 -6.21 -7.73 -9.87
C PHE A 31 -6.14 -7.36 -11.36
N ASN A 32 -7.25 -7.55 -12.08
CA ASN A 32 -7.42 -7.14 -13.47
C ASN A 32 -8.33 -5.89 -13.53
N PRO A 33 -7.79 -4.69 -13.79
CA PRO A 33 -8.55 -3.43 -13.78
C PRO A 33 -9.58 -3.30 -14.91
N ARG A 34 -9.72 -4.30 -15.80
CA ARG A 34 -10.71 -4.32 -16.89
C ARG A 34 -11.94 -5.21 -16.60
N SER A 35 -12.04 -5.77 -15.40
CA SER A 35 -13.19 -6.60 -15.01
C SER A 35 -14.37 -5.69 -14.69
N THR A 36 -15.49 -5.85 -15.41
CA THR A 36 -16.76 -5.16 -15.13
C THR A 36 -17.31 -5.52 -13.73
N PRO A 37 -18.22 -4.72 -13.14
CA PRO A 37 -18.70 -4.95 -11.78
C PRO A 37 -19.46 -6.27 -11.67
N ILE A 38 -18.98 -7.16 -10.80
CA ILE A 38 -19.62 -8.43 -10.48
C ILE A 38 -20.82 -8.18 -9.55
N GLN A 39 -22.00 -8.66 -9.96
CA GLN A 39 -23.21 -8.73 -9.12
C GLN A 39 -22.98 -9.66 -7.91
N ASN A 40 -23.54 -9.28 -6.76
CA ASN A 40 -23.47 -9.97 -5.46
C ASN A 40 -23.60 -11.51 -5.53
N PRO A 41 -22.87 -12.27 -4.70
CA PRO A 41 -23.00 -13.72 -4.65
C PRO A 41 -24.11 -14.18 -3.68
N VAL A 42 -24.87 -15.17 -4.15
CA VAL A 42 -25.68 -16.09 -3.33
C VAL A 42 -24.72 -17.10 -2.69
N GLN A 43 -24.96 -17.42 -1.41
CA GLN A 43 -24.21 -18.42 -0.63
C GLN A 43 -24.40 -19.83 -1.21
N GLU A 44 -23.30 -20.55 -1.49
CA GLU A 44 -23.30 -22.00 -1.62
C GLU A 44 -21.99 -22.62 -1.11
N ASN A 45 -22.13 -23.79 -0.49
CA ASN A 45 -21.15 -24.51 0.32
C ASN A 45 -19.86 -24.91 -0.43
N ALA A 46 -18.69 -24.68 0.18
CA ALA A 46 -17.41 -25.11 -0.36
C ALA A 46 -17.03 -26.51 0.14
N THR A 47 -16.98 -27.47 -0.79
CA THR A 47 -16.23 -28.73 -0.68
C THR A 47 -14.86 -28.48 -1.29
N GLU A 48 -13.79 -28.92 -0.62
CA GLU A 48 -12.41 -28.82 -1.09
C GLU A 48 -12.23 -29.45 -2.48
N ASN A 49 -11.75 -28.68 -3.45
CA ASN A 49 -11.24 -29.23 -4.71
C ASN A 49 -10.05 -28.42 -5.23
N ASN A 50 -8.91 -29.10 -5.19
CA ASN A 50 -7.61 -28.75 -5.72
C ASN A 50 -7.71 -28.44 -7.23
N HIS A 51 -7.47 -27.20 -7.66
CA HIS A 51 -7.41 -26.81 -9.08
C HIS A 51 -6.12 -26.04 -9.39
N ASN A 52 -5.10 -26.79 -9.81
CA ASN A 52 -3.98 -26.30 -10.62
C ASN A 52 -4.48 -26.00 -12.04
N ASN A 53 -5.02 -24.81 -12.31
CA ASN A 53 -5.12 -24.27 -13.67
C ASN A 53 -5.48 -22.77 -13.69
N THR A 54 -4.53 -21.87 -13.42
CA THR A 54 -4.72 -20.45 -13.73
C THR A 54 -4.04 -20.17 -15.07
N GLY A 55 -4.77 -20.41 -16.16
CA GLY A 55 -4.41 -19.88 -17.47
C GLY A 55 -4.36 -18.36 -17.37
N THR A 56 -3.14 -17.80 -17.35
CA THR A 56 -2.94 -16.36 -17.34
C THR A 56 -3.66 -15.79 -18.57
N PRO A 57 -4.62 -14.85 -18.41
CA PRO A 57 -5.33 -14.28 -19.53
C PRO A 57 -4.31 -13.68 -20.50
N HIS A 58 -4.15 -14.31 -21.66
CA HIS A 58 -3.16 -13.88 -22.65
C HIS A 58 -3.69 -12.61 -23.31
N LEU A 59 -3.21 -11.44 -22.88
CA LEU A 59 -3.54 -10.19 -23.54
C LEU A 59 -3.03 -10.25 -24.98
N PRO A 60 -3.87 -9.96 -25.99
CA PRO A 60 -3.41 -9.93 -27.37
C PRO A 60 -2.34 -8.84 -27.54
N PRO A 61 -1.32 -9.07 -28.39
CA PRO A 61 -0.30 -8.07 -28.64
C PRO A 61 -0.94 -6.81 -29.26
N PRO A 62 -0.50 -5.61 -28.86
CA PRO A 62 -0.88 -4.36 -29.51
C PRO A 62 -0.51 -4.37 -31.00
N ALA A 63 -1.22 -3.56 -31.79
CA ALA A 63 -0.88 -3.39 -33.20
C ALA A 63 0.56 -2.87 -33.36
N GLY A 64 1.38 -3.59 -34.14
CA GLY A 64 2.79 -3.26 -34.37
C GLY A 64 3.76 -3.72 -33.28
N ALA A 65 3.28 -4.44 -32.27
CA ALA A 65 4.14 -5.10 -31.29
C ALA A 65 4.85 -6.31 -31.92
N ASP A 66 6.06 -6.59 -31.46
CA ASP A 66 6.76 -7.85 -31.74
C ASP A 66 6.04 -8.99 -30.98
N PRO A 67 5.41 -9.94 -31.69
CA PRO A 67 4.57 -10.95 -31.06
C PRO A 67 5.37 -11.95 -30.21
N ASP A 68 6.61 -12.24 -30.59
CA ASP A 68 7.46 -13.19 -29.88
C ASP A 68 7.98 -12.57 -28.58
N LEU A 69 8.44 -11.32 -28.65
CA LEU A 69 8.84 -10.58 -27.45
C LEU A 69 7.64 -10.34 -26.52
N TRP A 70 6.48 -9.94 -27.05
CA TRP A 70 5.26 -9.74 -26.25
C TRP A 70 4.90 -11.00 -25.46
N LYS A 71 4.95 -12.17 -26.10
CA LYS A 71 4.69 -13.46 -25.45
C LYS A 71 5.66 -13.73 -24.29
N VAL A 72 6.95 -13.45 -24.48
CA VAL A 72 7.95 -13.58 -23.41
C VAL A 72 7.64 -12.62 -22.26
N LEU A 73 7.38 -11.35 -22.56
CA LEU A 73 7.06 -10.33 -21.55
C LEU A 73 5.80 -10.68 -20.74
N CYS A 74 4.73 -11.11 -21.40
CA CYS A 74 3.48 -11.51 -20.75
C CYS A 74 3.62 -12.78 -19.89
N SER A 75 4.63 -13.61 -20.13
CA SER A 75 4.93 -14.77 -19.29
C SER A 75 5.66 -14.40 -17.99
N GLY A 76 6.20 -13.19 -17.89
CA GLY A 76 6.87 -12.66 -16.72
C GLY A 76 5.92 -12.23 -15.59
N PRO A 77 6.48 -11.75 -14.46
CA PRO A 77 5.68 -11.24 -13.36
C PRO A 77 4.87 -10.01 -13.78
N GLN A 78 3.58 -9.99 -13.39
CA GLN A 78 2.70 -8.84 -13.62
C GLN A 78 2.80 -7.79 -12.50
N THR A 79 3.46 -8.13 -11.39
CA THR A 79 3.77 -7.20 -10.30
C THR A 79 5.28 -7.10 -10.15
N ILE A 80 5.79 -5.88 -10.26
CA ILE A 80 7.20 -5.57 -10.06
C ILE A 80 7.37 -5.05 -8.64
N ASP A 81 8.06 -5.82 -7.81
CA ASP A 81 8.37 -5.43 -6.44
C ASP A 81 9.65 -4.57 -6.40
N ILE A 82 9.48 -3.28 -6.08
CA ILE A 82 10.59 -2.33 -6.11
C ILE A 82 11.63 -2.60 -5.02
N THR A 83 11.23 -3.21 -3.90
CA THR A 83 12.20 -3.62 -2.88
C THR A 83 13.18 -4.64 -3.46
N THR A 84 12.68 -5.59 -4.25
CA THR A 84 13.49 -6.60 -4.95
C THR A 84 14.36 -5.97 -6.02
N GLU A 85 13.77 -5.14 -6.89
CA GLU A 85 14.49 -4.41 -7.95
C GLU A 85 15.69 -3.61 -7.39
N ARG A 86 15.44 -2.86 -6.31
CA ARG A 86 16.46 -2.03 -5.65
C ARG A 86 17.64 -2.83 -5.12
N ASN A 87 17.40 -4.05 -4.62
CA ASN A 87 18.45 -4.89 -4.06
C ASN A 87 19.27 -5.61 -5.16
N GLN A 88 18.69 -5.78 -6.35
CA GLN A 88 19.30 -6.55 -7.43
C GLN A 88 19.93 -5.69 -8.52
N SER A 89 19.51 -4.43 -8.66
CA SER A 89 19.89 -3.60 -9.79
C SER A 89 19.95 -2.11 -9.46
N PRO A 90 20.82 -1.35 -10.13
CA PRO A 90 20.77 0.11 -10.07
C PRO A 90 19.54 0.64 -10.83
N PRO A 91 19.03 1.85 -10.50
CA PRO A 91 17.88 2.42 -11.18
C PRO A 91 18.01 2.54 -12.71
N SER A 92 19.24 2.62 -13.23
CA SER A 92 19.52 2.74 -14.66
C SER A 92 19.41 1.45 -15.46
N HIS A 93 19.37 0.29 -14.78
CA HIS A 93 19.33 -1.03 -15.40
C HIS A 93 18.37 -1.94 -14.62
N PRO A 94 17.07 -1.60 -14.56
CA PRO A 94 16.14 -2.36 -13.74
C PRO A 94 16.11 -3.83 -14.14
N HIS A 95 16.05 -4.69 -13.14
CA HIS A 95 16.13 -6.13 -13.29
C HIS A 95 15.00 -6.68 -14.14
N PHE A 96 13.77 -6.18 -13.99
CA PHE A 96 12.63 -6.57 -14.83
C PHE A 96 12.81 -6.26 -16.33
N LEU A 97 13.84 -5.47 -16.71
CA LEU A 97 14.22 -5.20 -18.10
C LEU A 97 15.59 -5.80 -18.49
N ARG A 98 16.26 -6.56 -17.60
CA ARG A 98 17.67 -6.95 -17.77
C ARG A 98 17.97 -7.63 -19.11
N ASP A 99 17.06 -8.48 -19.56
CA ASP A 99 17.27 -9.33 -20.75
C ASP A 99 16.58 -8.74 -21.99
N ILE A 100 16.12 -7.48 -21.92
CA ILE A 100 15.43 -6.78 -23.01
C ILE A 100 16.41 -5.84 -23.70
N THR A 101 17.06 -6.34 -24.75
CA THR A 101 17.79 -5.49 -25.70
C THR A 101 16.94 -5.33 -26.95
N CYS A 102 16.45 -4.12 -27.20
CA CYS A 102 15.53 -3.89 -28.31
C CYS A 102 15.77 -2.55 -29.00
N SER A 103 15.31 -2.44 -30.24
CA SER A 103 15.35 -1.18 -30.99
C SER A 103 14.43 -0.13 -30.36
N PRO A 104 14.64 1.18 -30.60
CA PRO A 104 13.70 2.21 -30.16
C PRO A 104 12.26 1.95 -30.62
N THR A 105 12.07 1.41 -31.82
CA THR A 105 10.74 1.04 -32.32
C THR A 105 10.10 -0.04 -31.45
N THR A 106 10.83 -1.14 -31.18
CA THR A 106 10.35 -2.23 -30.32
C THR A 106 10.08 -1.77 -28.88
N TRP A 107 10.90 -0.86 -28.35
CA TRP A 107 10.68 -0.23 -27.05
C TRP A 107 9.30 0.44 -26.99
N HIS A 108 8.98 1.27 -27.99
CA HIS A 108 7.73 2.01 -28.04
C HIS A 108 6.51 1.17 -28.41
N THR A 109 6.64 0.18 -29.32
CA THR A 109 5.50 -0.60 -29.80
C THR A 109 5.22 -1.87 -28.99
N THR A 110 6.20 -2.36 -28.21
CA THR A 110 6.10 -3.64 -27.50
C THR A 110 6.35 -3.49 -26.00
N VAL A 111 7.50 -2.93 -25.60
CA VAL A 111 7.92 -2.91 -24.19
C VAL A 111 7.10 -1.93 -23.36
N LEU A 112 6.94 -0.68 -23.81
CA LEU A 112 6.12 0.31 -23.10
C LEU A 112 4.65 -0.13 -22.98
N PRO A 113 3.99 -0.67 -24.02
CA PRO A 113 2.65 -1.23 -23.88
C PRO A 113 2.53 -2.40 -22.90
N TRP A 114 3.58 -3.20 -22.74
CA TRP A 114 3.61 -4.24 -21.72
C TRP A 114 3.76 -3.63 -20.31
N ILE A 115 4.60 -2.61 -20.14
CA ILE A 115 4.75 -1.90 -18.87
C ILE A 115 3.41 -1.31 -18.38
N LEU A 116 2.54 -0.86 -19.29
CA LEU A 116 1.19 -0.39 -18.95
C LEU A 116 0.31 -1.45 -18.27
N THR A 117 0.66 -2.73 -18.37
CA THR A 117 -0.09 -3.84 -17.73
C THR A 117 0.46 -4.20 -16.36
N LEU A 118 1.62 -3.66 -15.97
CA LEU A 118 2.30 -4.00 -14.73
C LEU A 118 1.77 -3.18 -13.55
N THR A 119 1.79 -3.80 -12.38
CA THR A 119 1.62 -3.11 -11.09
C THR A 119 2.97 -2.96 -10.41
N PHE A 120 3.33 -1.74 -10.01
CA PHE A 120 4.58 -1.50 -9.27
C PHE A 120 4.28 -1.43 -7.77
N ARG A 121 4.88 -2.33 -7.00
CA ARG A 121 4.70 -2.41 -5.55
C ARG A 121 5.85 -1.72 -4.82
N LEU A 122 5.50 -0.79 -3.93
CA LEU A 122 6.45 -0.03 -3.11
C LEU A 122 6.13 -0.20 -1.63
N ASN A 123 7.07 -0.78 -0.89
CA ASN A 123 6.89 -1.15 0.52
C ASN A 123 7.52 -0.14 1.48
N SER A 124 8.31 0.80 0.98
CA SER A 124 9.04 1.77 1.82
C SER A 124 9.31 3.09 1.10
N THR A 125 9.70 4.11 1.87
CA THR A 125 10.17 5.39 1.31
C THR A 125 11.47 5.24 0.52
N THR A 126 12.34 4.29 0.90
CA THR A 126 13.54 3.98 0.13
C THR A 126 13.20 3.44 -1.26
N ASP A 127 12.14 2.65 -1.37
CA ASP A 127 11.64 2.17 -2.65
C ASP A 127 11.08 3.33 -3.49
N ILE A 128 10.38 4.29 -2.88
CA ILE A 128 9.93 5.51 -3.59
C ILE A 128 11.13 6.27 -4.19
N PHE A 129 12.21 6.45 -3.43
CA PHE A 129 13.39 7.15 -3.92
C PHE A 129 14.04 6.39 -5.07
N HIS A 130 14.22 5.08 -4.93
CA HIS A 130 14.78 4.24 -5.98
C HIS A 130 13.91 4.27 -7.26
N PHE A 131 12.60 4.09 -7.12
CA PHE A 131 11.65 4.12 -8.22
C PHE A 131 11.65 5.49 -8.90
N THR A 132 11.62 6.58 -8.13
CA THR A 132 11.69 7.95 -8.68
C THR A 132 12.99 8.19 -9.44
N SER A 133 14.12 7.68 -8.94
CA SER A 133 15.39 7.72 -9.67
C SER A 133 15.32 6.96 -10.99
N MET A 134 14.71 5.76 -11.01
CA MET A 134 14.51 4.95 -12.21
C MET A 134 13.66 5.68 -13.25
N LEU A 135 12.57 6.32 -12.85
CA LEU A 135 11.68 7.08 -13.75
C LEU A 135 12.37 8.28 -14.42
N ARG A 136 13.48 8.77 -13.85
CA ARG A 136 14.25 9.91 -14.38
C ARG A 136 15.43 9.50 -15.25
N VAL A 137 15.66 8.20 -15.44
CA VAL A 137 16.78 7.70 -16.24
C VAL A 137 16.53 8.01 -17.72
N PRO A 138 17.44 8.71 -18.43
CA PRO A 138 17.23 9.08 -19.83
C PRO A 138 17.07 7.89 -20.78
N SER A 139 17.75 6.76 -20.51
CA SER A 139 17.61 5.54 -21.33
C SER A 139 16.25 4.86 -21.18
N LEU A 140 15.49 5.17 -20.12
CA LEU A 140 14.14 4.69 -19.86
C LEU A 140 13.11 5.77 -20.21
N SER A 141 13.30 6.41 -21.37
CA SER A 141 12.44 7.53 -21.78
C SER A 141 10.97 7.07 -21.87
N SER A 142 10.06 7.96 -21.44
CA SER A 142 8.61 7.70 -21.40
C SER A 142 8.17 6.61 -20.41
N LEU A 143 9.06 6.08 -19.55
CA LEU A 143 8.65 5.11 -18.52
C LEU A 143 7.60 5.69 -17.58
N GLN A 144 7.80 6.93 -17.12
CA GLN A 144 6.87 7.65 -16.24
C GLN A 144 5.45 7.75 -16.81
N THR A 145 5.31 7.89 -18.14
CA THR A 145 4.01 7.97 -18.80
C THR A 145 3.35 6.61 -19.01
N CYS A 146 4.02 5.52 -18.62
CA CYS A 146 3.51 4.15 -18.74
C CYS A 146 3.19 3.51 -17.38
N ILE A 147 3.39 4.21 -16.26
CA ILE A 147 3.03 3.68 -14.94
C ILE A 147 1.54 3.93 -14.68
N THR A 148 0.75 2.87 -14.83
CA THR A 148 -0.72 2.92 -14.71
C THR A 148 -1.23 2.40 -13.36
N ALA A 149 -0.46 1.57 -12.67
CA ALA A 149 -0.87 0.94 -11.41
C ALA A 149 0.25 0.97 -10.36
N LEU A 150 -0.08 1.46 -9.16
CA LEU A 150 0.80 1.44 -7.99
C LEU A 150 0.14 0.67 -6.82
N ASP A 151 0.95 -0.13 -6.12
CA ASP A 151 0.61 -0.76 -4.84
C ASP A 151 1.56 -0.24 -3.73
N LEU A 152 1.08 0.73 -2.96
CA LEU A 152 1.82 1.43 -1.90
C LEU A 152 1.58 0.79 -0.53
N ARG A 153 1.97 -0.48 -0.38
CA ARG A 153 1.79 -1.22 0.89
C ARG A 153 2.54 -0.59 2.06
N GLY A 154 3.61 0.15 1.79
CA GLY A 154 4.37 0.88 2.80
C GLY A 154 3.72 2.17 3.32
N PHE A 155 2.57 2.58 2.80
CA PHE A 155 1.97 3.88 3.06
C PHE A 155 1.72 4.14 4.55
N HIS A 156 1.21 3.14 5.28
CA HIS A 156 0.90 3.27 6.71
C HIS A 156 2.12 3.54 7.60
N TRP A 157 3.34 3.21 7.15
CA TRP A 157 4.58 3.52 7.88
C TRP A 157 4.94 5.01 7.86
N PHE A 158 4.30 5.80 6.98
CA PHE A 158 4.47 7.24 6.98
C PHE A 158 3.87 7.84 8.26
N THR A 159 4.69 8.50 9.06
CA THR A 159 4.28 9.07 10.36
C THR A 159 3.34 10.27 10.25
N GLY A 160 3.21 10.85 9.06
CA GLY A 160 2.41 12.05 8.78
C GLY A 160 3.24 13.26 8.33
N ILE A 161 2.54 14.22 7.74
CA ILE A 161 2.99 15.58 7.41
C ILE A 161 3.13 16.37 8.71
N GLY A 162 4.18 17.16 8.84
CA GLY A 162 4.50 17.90 10.07
C GLY A 162 5.62 18.90 9.84
N GLY A 163 6.20 19.46 10.93
CA GLY A 163 7.13 20.60 10.85
C GLY A 163 8.31 20.45 9.89
N ASN A 164 8.80 19.21 9.69
CA ASN A 164 9.94 18.92 8.81
C ASN A 164 9.55 18.21 7.50
N ARG A 165 8.26 17.99 7.25
CA ARG A 165 7.75 17.25 6.08
C ARG A 165 6.54 17.97 5.52
N VAL A 166 6.71 18.63 4.39
CA VAL A 166 5.66 19.41 3.71
C VAL A 166 4.70 18.55 2.89
N ALA A 167 5.11 17.33 2.54
CA ALA A 167 4.34 16.42 1.72
C ALA A 167 4.57 14.96 2.13
N ASN A 168 3.61 14.11 1.78
CA ASN A 168 3.75 12.66 1.85
C ASN A 168 4.41 12.16 0.55
N PRO A 169 5.61 11.55 0.58
CA PRO A 169 6.33 11.14 -0.62
C PRO A 169 5.57 10.10 -1.46
N TYR A 170 4.69 9.30 -0.84
CA TYR A 170 3.83 8.35 -1.53
C TYR A 170 2.78 9.06 -2.39
N VAL A 171 2.11 10.06 -1.82
CA VAL A 171 1.14 10.89 -2.53
C VAL A 171 1.86 11.73 -3.60
N GLU A 172 3.02 12.28 -3.26
CA GLU A 172 3.82 13.09 -4.18
C GLU A 172 4.21 12.27 -5.42
N LEU A 173 4.75 11.06 -5.25
CA LEU A 173 5.04 10.15 -6.36
C LEU A 173 3.80 9.92 -7.23
N ALA A 174 2.66 9.55 -6.62
CA ALA A 174 1.42 9.28 -7.35
C ALA A 174 0.99 10.49 -8.21
N THR A 175 1.08 11.71 -7.67
CA THR A 175 0.69 12.92 -8.40
C THR A 175 1.64 13.31 -9.53
N HIS A 176 2.84 12.75 -9.58
CA HIS A 176 3.77 12.93 -10.69
C HIS A 176 3.58 11.89 -11.79
N LEU A 177 2.69 10.91 -11.66
CA LEU A 177 2.47 9.88 -12.67
C LEU A 177 1.26 10.23 -13.54
N PRO A 178 1.45 10.76 -14.75
CA PRO A 178 0.34 11.30 -15.56
C PRO A 178 -0.60 10.21 -16.10
N ALA A 179 -0.16 8.95 -16.11
CA ALA A 179 -0.96 7.82 -16.60
C ALA A 179 -1.52 6.94 -15.48
N LEU A 180 -1.40 7.35 -14.21
CA LEU A 180 -1.82 6.55 -13.06
C LEU A 180 -3.35 6.40 -13.03
N ARG A 181 -3.83 5.17 -13.20
CA ARG A 181 -5.26 4.79 -13.22
C ARG A 181 -5.68 4.03 -11.97
N ALA A 182 -4.79 3.21 -11.42
CA ALA A 182 -5.07 2.40 -10.25
C ALA A 182 -4.06 2.68 -9.14
N LEU A 183 -4.56 2.90 -7.93
CA LEU A 183 -3.73 3.12 -6.76
C LEU A 183 -4.23 2.28 -5.59
N ARG A 184 -3.39 1.40 -5.06
CA ARG A 184 -3.63 0.74 -3.78
C ARG A 184 -2.71 1.33 -2.72
N PHE A 185 -3.21 1.57 -1.51
CA PHE A 185 -2.39 1.97 -0.36
C PHE A 185 -2.98 1.45 0.94
N SER A 186 -2.15 1.35 1.98
CA SER A 186 -2.55 0.81 3.27
C SER A 186 -2.74 1.89 4.35
N LEU A 187 -3.73 1.70 5.22
CA LEU A 187 -3.92 2.45 6.46
C LEU A 187 -3.99 1.47 7.63
N HIS A 188 -3.03 1.56 8.54
CA HIS A 188 -2.99 0.74 9.75
C HIS A 188 -3.85 1.35 10.86
N ALA A 189 -4.44 0.53 11.75
CA ALA A 189 -5.22 1.00 12.89
C ALA A 189 -4.48 2.05 13.76
N ALA A 190 -3.16 1.87 13.96
CA ALA A 190 -2.31 2.85 14.65
C ALA A 190 -2.23 4.21 13.92
N GLY A 191 -2.33 4.21 12.59
CA GLY A 191 -2.25 5.39 11.73
C GLY A 191 -3.47 6.30 11.81
N VAL A 192 -4.64 5.73 12.09
CA VAL A 192 -5.93 6.43 12.24
C VAL A 192 -6.31 6.69 13.70
N THR A 193 -5.39 6.45 14.63
CA THR A 193 -5.56 6.70 16.06
C THR A 193 -4.40 7.55 16.58
N VAL A 194 -4.64 8.29 17.66
CA VAL A 194 -3.61 9.07 18.37
C VAL A 194 -3.71 8.84 19.87
N SER A 195 -2.64 9.17 20.60
CA SER A 195 -2.70 9.16 22.06
C SER A 195 -3.87 10.01 22.56
N ARG A 196 -4.61 9.49 23.53
CA ARG A 196 -5.67 10.25 24.20
C ARG A 196 -5.09 11.37 25.06
N TRP A 197 -3.86 11.20 25.52
CA TRP A 197 -3.20 12.09 26.46
C TRP A 197 -2.06 12.83 25.78
N SER A 198 -1.79 14.06 26.24
CA SER A 198 -0.53 14.74 25.90
C SER A 198 0.65 13.95 26.45
N GLU A 199 1.84 14.13 25.86
CA GLU A 199 3.06 13.43 26.29
C GLU A 199 3.31 13.56 27.79
N LYS A 200 3.26 14.80 28.33
CA LYS A 200 3.41 15.05 29.76
C LYS A 200 2.41 14.24 30.60
N ARG A 201 1.13 14.23 30.20
CA ARG A 201 0.09 13.54 30.95
C ARG A 201 0.21 12.02 30.82
N ALA A 202 0.65 11.52 29.66
CA ALA A 202 0.91 10.11 29.45
C ALA A 202 2.02 9.61 30.39
N VAL A 203 3.11 10.38 30.54
CA VAL A 203 4.22 10.05 31.46
C VAL A 203 3.76 10.04 32.92
N GLU A 204 2.98 11.04 33.34
CA GLU A 204 2.38 11.06 34.69
C GLU A 204 1.47 9.87 34.95
N LEU A 205 0.66 9.49 33.95
CA LEU A 205 -0.22 8.34 34.03
C LEU A 205 0.57 7.03 34.02
N GLU A 206 1.65 6.91 33.26
CA GLU A 206 2.44 5.68 33.20
C GLU A 206 3.00 5.26 34.56
N ALA A 207 3.32 6.24 35.42
CA ALA A 207 3.76 5.98 36.79
C ALA A 207 2.67 5.44 37.74
N THR A 208 1.39 5.61 37.39
CA THR A 208 0.25 5.26 38.27
C THR A 208 -0.69 4.21 37.66
N ASP A 209 -0.89 4.25 36.35
CA ASP A 209 -1.72 3.35 35.55
C ASP A 209 -1.21 3.33 34.09
N ALA A 210 -0.28 2.40 33.81
CA ALA A 210 0.31 2.22 32.49
C ALA A 210 -0.71 1.80 31.41
N VAL A 211 -1.82 1.15 31.79
CA VAL A 211 -2.87 0.74 30.84
C VAL A 211 -3.67 1.97 30.40
N LEU A 212 -4.05 2.83 31.35
CA LEU A 212 -4.74 4.08 31.05
C LEU A 212 -3.88 5.03 30.22
N ALA A 213 -2.57 5.09 30.49
CA ALA A 213 -1.61 5.92 29.74
C ALA A 213 -1.56 5.55 28.25
N ARG A 214 -1.81 4.28 27.90
CA ARG A 214 -1.79 3.76 26.52
C ARG A 214 -3.09 3.99 25.74
N ARG A 215 -4.15 4.50 26.38
CA ARG A 215 -5.43 4.72 25.71
C ARG A 215 -5.29 5.63 24.48
N ARG A 216 -5.94 5.22 23.41
CA ARG A 216 -5.95 5.94 22.14
C ARG A 216 -7.33 6.53 21.89
N ARG A 217 -7.36 7.64 21.16
CA ARG A 217 -8.58 8.16 20.54
C ARG A 217 -8.51 7.94 19.04
N ILE A 218 -9.67 7.74 18.45
CA ILE A 218 -9.82 7.71 16.99
C ILE A 218 -9.68 9.13 16.44
N MET A 219 -8.96 9.25 15.32
CA MET A 219 -8.84 10.49 14.57
C MET A 219 -10.11 10.72 13.75
N ARG A 220 -10.50 11.97 13.56
CA ARG A 220 -11.54 12.32 12.57
C ARG A 220 -11.00 12.07 11.16
N CYS A 221 -11.91 11.83 10.21
CA CYS A 221 -11.55 11.71 8.79
C CYS A 221 -10.69 12.90 8.31
N SER A 222 -11.04 14.13 8.69
CA SER A 222 -10.26 15.33 8.33
C SER A 222 -8.84 15.30 8.91
N GLU A 223 -8.66 14.82 10.14
CA GLU A 223 -7.34 14.70 10.76
C GLU A 223 -6.48 13.66 10.00
N VAL A 224 -7.06 12.53 9.59
CA VAL A 224 -6.36 11.52 8.77
C VAL A 224 -6.02 12.08 7.39
N TRP A 225 -6.97 12.77 6.77
CA TRP A 225 -6.82 13.40 5.47
C TRP A 225 -5.63 14.38 5.43
N GLU A 226 -5.55 15.26 6.43
CA GLU A 226 -4.46 16.23 6.59
C GLU A 226 -3.15 15.55 6.95
N LYS A 227 -3.15 14.63 7.93
CA LYS A 227 -1.95 13.91 8.38
C LYS A 227 -1.25 13.21 7.23
N TYR A 228 -1.98 12.55 6.34
CA TYR A 228 -1.41 11.79 5.23
C TYR A 228 -1.35 12.56 3.90
N GLY A 229 -1.90 13.78 3.85
CA GLY A 229 -1.97 14.58 2.63
C GLY A 229 -2.83 13.93 1.53
N ILE A 230 -3.87 13.17 1.91
CA ILE A 230 -4.68 12.35 0.99
C ILE A 230 -5.30 13.19 -0.12
N GLY A 231 -5.66 14.45 0.17
CA GLY A 231 -6.19 15.37 -0.84
C GLY A 231 -5.27 15.64 -2.03
N GLY A 232 -3.97 15.36 -1.91
CA GLY A 232 -3.06 15.42 -3.05
C GLY A 232 -3.45 14.44 -4.17
N LEU A 233 -4.05 13.30 -3.85
CA LEU A 233 -4.49 12.31 -4.84
C LEU A 233 -5.54 12.85 -5.81
N LEU A 234 -6.30 13.88 -5.40
CA LEU A 234 -7.24 14.57 -6.28
C LEU A 234 -6.54 15.26 -7.46
N ARG A 235 -5.21 15.41 -7.48
CA ARG A 235 -4.46 15.90 -8.64
C ARG A 235 -4.15 14.83 -9.69
N CYS A 236 -4.40 13.56 -9.42
CA CYS A 236 -4.19 12.48 -10.39
C CYS A 236 -5.35 12.51 -11.40
N GLU A 237 -5.12 13.07 -12.60
CA GLU A 237 -6.18 13.42 -13.55
C GLU A 237 -6.98 12.21 -14.06
N VAL A 238 -6.27 11.13 -14.35
CA VAL A 238 -6.80 9.90 -14.97
C VAL A 238 -6.96 8.74 -13.98
N LEU A 239 -6.94 9.02 -12.68
CA LEU A 239 -7.16 8.00 -11.66
C LEU A 239 -8.62 7.51 -11.75
N GLU A 240 -8.79 6.19 -11.77
CA GLU A 240 -10.08 5.50 -11.98
C GLU A 240 -10.44 4.62 -10.78
N TRP A 241 -9.44 4.05 -10.11
CA TRP A 241 -9.65 3.12 -9.01
C TRP A 241 -8.66 3.36 -7.85
N ILE A 242 -9.19 3.29 -6.63
CA ILE A 242 -8.43 3.36 -5.38
C ILE A 242 -8.80 2.19 -4.49
N GLY A 243 -7.80 1.40 -4.08
CA GLY A 243 -7.93 0.39 -3.03
C GLY A 243 -7.28 0.85 -1.72
N ILE A 244 -8.06 0.98 -0.65
CA ILE A 244 -7.57 1.29 0.69
C ILE A 244 -7.53 -0.01 1.49
N VAL A 245 -6.33 -0.50 1.79
CA VAL A 245 -6.14 -1.69 2.61
C VAL A 245 -6.10 -1.28 4.08
N TYR A 246 -7.13 -1.62 4.84
CA TYR A 246 -7.15 -1.49 6.29
C TYR A 246 -6.35 -2.64 6.92
N VAL A 247 -5.26 -2.28 7.60
CA VAL A 247 -4.46 -3.24 8.37
C VAL A 247 -4.90 -3.18 9.82
N GLU A 248 -5.62 -4.22 10.26
CA GLU A 248 -6.11 -4.33 11.63
C GLU A 248 -4.95 -4.60 12.61
N SER A 249 -5.08 -4.12 13.85
CA SER A 249 -4.11 -4.40 14.90
C SER A 249 -4.82 -4.63 16.22
N GLU A 250 -4.79 -5.88 16.69
CA GLU A 250 -5.36 -6.27 17.98
C GLU A 250 -4.80 -5.42 19.13
N ILE A 251 -3.49 -5.15 19.11
CA ILE A 251 -2.80 -4.33 20.11
C ILE A 251 -3.40 -2.93 20.14
N VAL A 252 -3.62 -2.31 18.98
CA VAL A 252 -4.20 -0.95 18.91
C VAL A 252 -5.66 -0.98 19.34
N ASN A 253 -6.42 -1.99 18.91
CA ASN A 253 -7.84 -2.15 19.20
C ASN A 253 -8.09 -2.31 20.71
N ALA A 254 -7.23 -3.04 21.42
CA ALA A 254 -7.29 -3.20 22.87
C ALA A 254 -7.25 -1.85 23.63
N PHE A 255 -6.56 -0.84 23.08
CA PHE A 255 -6.46 0.50 23.67
C PHE A 255 -7.38 1.55 23.03
N SER A 256 -8.16 1.15 22.02
CA SER A 256 -9.06 2.01 21.26
C SER A 256 -10.54 1.71 21.51
N ALA A 257 -10.88 0.64 22.23
CA ALA A 257 -12.26 0.33 22.58
C ALA A 257 -12.94 1.46 23.39
N PRO A 258 -14.25 1.72 23.19
CA PRO A 258 -15.21 1.01 22.34
C PRO A 258 -15.26 1.53 20.88
N TRP A 259 -14.23 2.23 20.42
CA TRP A 259 -14.26 2.93 19.14
C TRP A 259 -13.86 2.02 17.97
N ASP A 260 -14.32 2.37 16.77
CA ASP A 260 -14.11 1.63 15.51
C ASP A 260 -13.14 2.36 14.55
N PRO A 261 -11.86 1.94 14.45
CA PRO A 261 -10.88 2.52 13.54
C PRO A 261 -11.20 2.26 12.05
N GLU A 262 -11.86 1.15 11.74
CA GLU A 262 -12.24 0.77 10.38
C GLU A 262 -13.25 1.77 9.81
N GLY A 263 -14.20 2.22 10.63
CA GLY A 263 -15.16 3.26 10.28
C GLY A 263 -14.51 4.56 9.80
N VAL A 264 -13.33 4.93 10.32
CA VAL A 264 -12.59 6.11 9.83
C VAL A 264 -11.94 5.85 8.49
N VAL A 265 -11.42 4.64 8.25
CA VAL A 265 -10.87 4.28 6.94
C VAL A 265 -11.96 4.28 5.88
N THR A 266 -13.15 3.79 6.21
CA THR A 266 -14.35 3.87 5.36
C THR A 266 -14.72 5.32 5.04
N ALA A 267 -14.79 6.18 6.06
CA ALA A 267 -15.06 7.60 5.87
C ALA A 267 -14.00 8.31 5.00
N VAL A 268 -12.73 7.91 5.08
CA VAL A 268 -11.68 8.41 4.18
C VAL A 268 -11.94 7.98 2.74
N GLY A 269 -12.38 6.74 2.53
CA GLY A 269 -12.79 6.25 1.20
C GLY A 269 -13.94 7.05 0.61
N GLU A 270 -15.00 7.28 1.40
CA GLU A 270 -16.13 8.13 1.02
C GLU A 270 -15.69 9.57 0.69
N ALA A 271 -14.81 10.15 1.52
CA ALA A 271 -14.28 11.50 1.30
C ALA A 271 -13.47 11.61 0.00
N LEU A 272 -12.76 10.54 -0.41
CA LEU A 272 -12.09 10.47 -1.71
C LEU A 272 -13.10 10.48 -2.85
N VAL A 273 -14.13 9.61 -2.81
CA VAL A 273 -15.21 9.58 -3.81
C VAL A 273 -15.84 10.96 -3.97
N ASP A 274 -16.21 11.60 -2.86
CA ASP A 274 -16.80 12.94 -2.87
C ASP A 274 -15.83 14.00 -3.40
N GLY A 275 -14.55 13.88 -3.06
CA GLY A 275 -13.49 14.76 -3.55
C GLY A 275 -13.35 14.72 -5.08
N PHE A 276 -13.32 13.53 -5.67
CA PHE A 276 -13.29 13.38 -7.13
C PHE A 276 -14.59 13.85 -7.78
N ARG A 277 -15.76 13.54 -7.19
CA ARG A 277 -17.07 13.96 -7.69
C ARG A 277 -17.21 15.48 -7.74
N ARG A 278 -16.74 16.20 -6.72
CA ARG A 278 -16.70 17.68 -6.73
C ARG A 278 -15.83 18.25 -7.85
N GLY A 279 -14.81 17.51 -8.27
CA GLY A 279 -13.98 17.83 -9.43
C GLY A 279 -14.55 17.34 -10.77
N GLY A 280 -15.79 16.85 -10.81
CA GLY A 280 -16.44 16.36 -12.03
C GLY A 280 -15.92 15.01 -12.53
N ARG A 281 -15.30 14.21 -11.65
CA ARG A 281 -14.73 12.90 -12.00
C ARG A 281 -15.32 11.79 -11.14
N GLU A 282 -15.37 10.60 -11.71
CA GLU A 282 -15.82 9.39 -11.03
C GLU A 282 -14.62 8.47 -10.79
N VAL A 283 -14.50 7.98 -9.56
CA VAL A 283 -13.45 7.06 -9.12
C VAL A 283 -14.09 5.99 -8.26
N SER A 284 -13.78 4.73 -8.55
CA SER A 284 -14.15 3.62 -7.68
C SER A 284 -13.21 3.57 -6.48
N VAL A 285 -13.76 3.53 -5.28
CA VAL A 285 -12.96 3.40 -4.04
C VAL A 285 -13.45 2.19 -3.28
N GLU A 286 -12.52 1.27 -3.01
CA GLU A 286 -12.77 0.05 -2.26
C GLU A 286 -11.96 0.05 -0.98
N VAL A 287 -12.59 -0.30 0.14
CA VAL A 287 -11.91 -0.57 1.40
C VAL A 287 -11.81 -2.07 1.58
N LEU A 288 -10.59 -2.56 1.72
CA LEU A 288 -10.25 -3.97 1.86
C LEU A 288 -9.68 -4.21 3.26
N ARG A 289 -10.00 -5.35 3.86
CA ARG A 289 -9.43 -5.75 5.16
C ARG A 289 -8.31 -6.76 4.94
N GLU A 290 -7.19 -6.55 5.62
CA GLU A 290 -6.05 -7.47 5.72
C GLU A 290 -5.82 -7.89 7.17
#